data_AF-A0A970L6F1-F1
#
_entry.id   AF-A0A970L6F1-F1
#
_cell.length_a   1.000
_cell.length_b   1.000
_cell.length_c   1.000
_cell.angle_alpha   90.00
_cell.angle_beta   90.00
_cell.angle_gamma   90.00
#
_symmetry.space_group_name_H-M   'P 1'
#
loop_
_entity.id
_entity.type
_entity.pdbx_description
1 polymer ?
#
loop_
_entity_poly.entity_id
_entity_poly.type
_entity_poly.pdbx_seq_one_letter_code
_entity_poly.pdbx_strand_id
1 'polypeptide(L)'
;AIMRQIVGDRTVNEVLTVGRAEIAAIVHQEIQELCTEYSLGLKIEQVILQDVNPPDPVKDAFNAVNQAQQEKETLINQARSEYNKIIPKARGQAEETIQTATGYATERVNNALGETARFNALYREYIKAPEITKQRLYLETMQKVIPKLGNKIITDEKGNNVLPLLQMQTKNL
;
A
#
# COMPACT_ATOMS: atom_id res chain seq x y z
N ALA A 1 -41.19 -18.04 38.97
CA ALA A 1 -41.07 -19.45 38.54
C ALA A 1 -40.77 -19.54 37.05
N ILE A 2 -41.57 -18.87 36.19
CA ILE A 2 -41.43 -18.79 34.73
C ILE A 2 -40.01 -18.51 34.22
N MET A 3 -39.36 -17.46 34.74
CA MET A 3 -37.97 -17.12 34.37
C MET A 3 -36.99 -18.28 34.57
N ARG A 4 -37.18 -19.10 35.61
CA ARG A 4 -36.29 -20.23 35.90
C ARG A 4 -36.55 -21.41 34.95
N GLN A 5 -37.80 -21.61 34.53
CA GLN A 5 -38.19 -22.68 33.62
C GLN A 5 -37.62 -22.41 32.22
N ILE A 6 -37.89 -21.23 31.67
CA ILE A 6 -37.46 -20.86 30.30
C ILE A 6 -35.93 -20.81 30.18
N VAL A 7 -35.23 -20.33 31.21
CA VAL A 7 -33.75 -20.30 31.21
C VAL A 7 -33.15 -21.70 31.40
N GLY A 8 -33.85 -22.61 32.10
CA GLY A 8 -33.41 -23.98 32.31
C GLY A 8 -33.49 -24.87 31.06
N ASP A 9 -34.42 -24.58 30.16
CA ASP A 9 -34.64 -25.32 28.91
C ASP A 9 -33.74 -24.87 27.75
N ARG A 10 -32.88 -23.85 27.97
CA ARG A 10 -31.98 -23.27 26.96
C ARG A 10 -30.51 -23.45 27.35
N THR A 11 -29.62 -23.44 26.34
CA THR A 11 -28.18 -23.57 26.60
C THR A 11 -27.57 -22.26 27.10
N VAL A 12 -26.58 -22.34 28.00
CA VAL A 12 -25.92 -21.15 28.58
C VAL A 12 -25.38 -20.21 27.50
N ASN A 13 -24.78 -20.75 26.43
CA ASN A 13 -24.24 -19.95 25.34
C ASN A 13 -25.33 -19.18 24.59
N GLU A 14 -26.50 -19.77 24.39
CA GLU A 14 -27.63 -19.17 23.68
C GLU A 14 -28.27 -18.04 24.50
N VAL A 15 -28.44 -18.24 25.80
CA VAL A 15 -28.91 -17.21 26.74
C VAL A 15 -27.93 -16.03 26.80
N LEU A 16 -26.63 -16.29 26.70
CA LEU A 16 -25.60 -15.26 26.78
C LEU A 16 -25.40 -14.47 25.47
N THR A 17 -25.67 -15.05 24.31
CA THR A 17 -25.29 -14.47 23.00
C THR A 17 -26.46 -13.96 22.17
N VAL A 18 -27.41 -14.80 21.76
CA VAL A 18 -28.43 -14.47 20.73
C VAL A 18 -29.87 -14.60 21.23
N GLY A 19 -30.15 -15.53 22.15
CA GLY A 19 -31.51 -15.86 22.62
C GLY A 19 -32.14 -14.86 23.58
N ARG A 20 -31.46 -13.75 23.92
CA ARG A 20 -31.95 -12.80 24.94
C ARG A 20 -33.28 -12.14 24.56
N ALA A 21 -33.41 -11.70 23.31
CA ALA A 21 -34.63 -11.03 22.84
C ALA A 21 -35.81 -12.00 22.77
N GLU A 22 -35.56 -13.24 22.34
CA GLU A 22 -36.57 -14.29 22.24
C GLU A 22 -37.07 -14.71 23.63
N ILE A 23 -36.15 -14.93 24.58
CA ILE A 23 -36.50 -15.27 25.97
C ILE A 23 -37.29 -14.14 26.62
N ALA A 24 -36.88 -12.88 26.43
CA ALA A 24 -37.61 -11.73 26.96
C ALA A 24 -39.05 -11.63 26.41
N ALA A 25 -39.25 -11.93 25.13
CA ALA A 25 -40.57 -11.93 24.50
C ALA A 25 -41.49 -13.03 25.05
N ILE A 26 -40.98 -14.27 25.18
CA ILE A 26 -41.75 -15.40 25.72
C ILE A 26 -42.11 -15.16 27.19
N VAL A 27 -41.14 -14.68 27.99
CA VAL A 27 -41.37 -14.33 29.40
C VAL A 27 -42.40 -13.22 29.54
N HIS A 28 -42.34 -12.19 28.69
CA HIS A 28 -43.31 -11.10 28.68
C HIS A 28 -44.74 -11.63 28.46
N GLN A 29 -44.91 -12.49 27.47
CA GLN A 29 -46.20 -13.10 27.16
C GLN A 29 -46.73 -13.94 28.32
N GLU A 30 -45.94 -14.87 28.87
CA GLU A 30 -46.41 -15.76 29.95
C GLU A 30 -46.73 -15.00 31.24
N ILE A 31 -45.94 -13.98 31.61
CA ILE A 31 -46.26 -13.18 32.80
C ILE A 31 -47.52 -12.34 32.55
N GLN A 32 -47.72 -11.79 31.34
CA GLN A 32 -48.92 -11.03 31.02
C GLN A 32 -50.19 -11.90 31.04
N GLU A 33 -50.11 -13.15 30.56
CA GLU A 33 -51.20 -14.13 30.64
C GLU A 33 -51.56 -14.43 32.10
N LEU A 34 -50.58 -14.72 32.96
CA LEU A 34 -50.80 -14.95 34.39
C LEU A 34 -51.36 -13.72 35.12
N CYS A 35 -50.89 -12.51 34.80
CA CYS A 35 -51.44 -11.28 35.39
C CYS A 35 -52.91 -11.06 35.02
N THR A 36 -53.32 -11.51 33.83
CA THR A 36 -54.71 -11.45 33.35
C THR A 36 -55.57 -12.51 34.02
N GLU A 37 -55.06 -13.74 34.14
CA GLU A 37 -55.74 -14.86 34.83
C GLU A 37 -56.02 -14.52 36.30
N TYR A 38 -55.03 -13.99 37.01
CA TYR A 38 -55.20 -13.56 38.41
C TYR A 38 -55.94 -12.21 38.55
N SER A 39 -56.41 -11.61 37.45
CA SER A 39 -57.17 -10.35 37.44
C SER A 39 -56.48 -9.21 38.22
N LEU A 40 -55.15 -9.11 38.11
CA LEU A 40 -54.34 -8.17 38.91
C LEU A 40 -54.42 -6.71 38.39
N GLY A 41 -54.96 -6.48 37.20
CA GLY A 41 -55.07 -5.14 36.59
C GLY A 41 -53.73 -4.53 36.18
N LEU A 42 -52.65 -5.32 36.15
CA LEU A 42 -51.30 -4.88 35.78
C LEU A 42 -51.00 -5.18 34.31
N LYS A 43 -50.42 -4.20 33.61
CA LYS A 43 -49.92 -4.33 32.24
C LYS A 43 -48.40 -4.26 32.25
N ILE A 44 -47.75 -5.25 31.65
CA ILE A 44 -46.30 -5.31 31.54
C ILE A 44 -45.89 -4.66 30.24
N GLU A 45 -45.02 -3.65 30.32
CA GLU A 45 -44.58 -2.89 29.13
C GLU A 45 -43.35 -3.53 28.48
N GLN A 46 -42.36 -3.96 29.29
CA GLN A 46 -41.15 -4.58 28.78
C GLN A 46 -40.49 -5.48 29.83
N VAL A 47 -39.91 -6.59 29.38
CA VAL A 47 -39.02 -7.44 30.18
C VAL A 47 -37.59 -7.29 29.64
N ILE A 48 -36.65 -6.93 30.51
CA ILE A 48 -35.23 -6.82 30.17
C ILE A 48 -34.47 -7.84 31.03
N LEU A 49 -33.76 -8.75 30.38
CA LEU A 49 -32.83 -9.65 31.05
C LEU A 49 -31.60 -8.85 31.49
N GLN A 50 -31.34 -8.82 32.80
CA GLN A 50 -30.09 -8.25 33.31
C GLN A 50 -28.90 -9.15 32.93
N ASP A 51 -27.73 -8.54 32.76
CA ASP A 51 -26.53 -9.24 32.31
C ASP A 51 -26.21 -10.45 33.21
N VAL A 52 -26.18 -11.63 32.57
CA VAL A 52 -25.87 -12.89 33.23
C VAL A 52 -24.36 -13.04 33.20
N ASN A 53 -23.71 -12.89 34.35
CA ASN A 53 -22.29 -13.16 34.48
C ASN A 53 -22.08 -14.66 34.79
N PRO A 54 -21.06 -15.32 34.19
CA PRO A 54 -20.67 -16.67 34.59
C PRO A 54 -20.35 -16.71 36.09
N PRO A 55 -20.71 -17.78 36.82
CA PRO A 55 -20.35 -17.90 38.22
C PRO A 55 -18.82 -17.95 38.37
N ASP A 56 -18.31 -17.35 39.45
CA ASP A 56 -16.87 -17.22 39.73
C ASP A 56 -16.04 -18.50 39.49
N PRO A 57 -16.46 -19.72 39.87
CA PRO A 57 -15.65 -20.93 39.67
C PRO A 57 -15.43 -21.34 38.20
N VAL A 58 -16.22 -20.86 37.24
CA VAL A 58 -16.09 -21.25 35.81
C VAL A 58 -15.65 -20.11 34.91
N LYS A 59 -15.57 -18.89 35.44
CA LYS A 59 -15.25 -17.68 34.69
C LYS A 59 -13.89 -17.78 33.99
N ASP A 60 -12.89 -18.32 34.66
CA ASP A 60 -11.54 -18.48 34.10
C ASP A 60 -11.51 -19.46 32.93
N ALA A 61 -12.26 -20.57 33.01
CA ALA A 61 -12.35 -21.55 31.93
C ALA A 61 -13.06 -20.97 30.69
N PHE A 62 -14.14 -20.20 30.87
CA PHE A 62 -14.83 -19.51 29.77
C PHE A 62 -13.94 -18.44 29.13
N ASN A 63 -13.23 -17.65 29.94
CA ASN A 63 -12.30 -16.64 29.45
C ASN A 63 -11.15 -17.29 28.67
N ALA A 64 -10.62 -18.42 29.13
CA ALA A 64 -9.56 -19.16 28.45
C ALA A 64 -9.99 -19.67 27.07
N VAL A 65 -11.23 -20.18 26.93
CA VAL A 65 -11.75 -20.63 25.62
C VAL A 65 -11.89 -19.45 24.65
N ASN A 66 -12.45 -18.33 25.12
CA ASN A 66 -12.59 -17.13 24.29
C ASN A 66 -11.21 -16.57 23.88
N GLN A 67 -10.26 -16.52 24.81
CA GLN A 67 -8.90 -16.10 24.53
C GLN A 67 -8.23 -17.02 23.50
N ALA A 68 -8.33 -18.34 23.65
CA ALA A 68 -7.77 -19.29 22.68
C ALA A 68 -8.40 -19.14 21.28
N GLN A 69 -9.71 -18.88 21.20
CA GLN A 69 -10.38 -18.59 19.92
C GLN A 69 -9.86 -17.28 19.30
N GLN A 70 -9.72 -16.22 20.10
CA GLN A 70 -9.18 -14.93 19.67
C GLN A 70 -7.72 -15.05 19.18
N GLU A 71 -6.88 -15.78 19.90
CA GLU A 71 -5.49 -16.05 19.55
C GLU A 71 -5.39 -16.83 18.24
N LYS A 72 -6.20 -17.89 18.08
CA LYS A 72 -6.27 -18.66 16.83
C LYS A 72 -6.63 -17.74 15.64
N GLU A 73 -7.66 -16.92 15.79
CA GLU A 73 -8.11 -16.04 14.72
C GLU A 73 -7.04 -14.98 14.38
N THR A 74 -6.37 -14.46 15.41
CA THR A 74 -5.25 -13.53 15.26
C THR A 74 -4.09 -14.17 14.50
N LEU A 75 -3.69 -15.39 14.86
CA LEU A 75 -2.63 -16.13 14.18
C LEU A 75 -2.97 -16.42 12.71
N ILE A 76 -4.21 -16.83 12.42
CA ILE A 76 -4.67 -17.04 11.04
C ILE A 76 -4.59 -15.73 10.24
N ASN A 77 -5.04 -14.63 10.81
CA ASN A 77 -5.00 -13.32 10.15
C ASN A 77 -3.57 -12.81 9.92
N GLN A 78 -2.67 -13.03 10.89
CA GLN A 78 -1.24 -12.72 10.74
C GLN A 78 -0.61 -13.54 9.61
N ALA A 79 -0.82 -14.86 9.59
CA ALA A 79 -0.29 -15.72 8.54
C ALA A 79 -0.82 -15.33 7.13
N ARG A 80 -2.12 -15.02 7.03
CA ARG A 80 -2.71 -14.52 5.77
C ARG A 80 -2.11 -13.18 5.36
N SER A 81 -1.89 -12.26 6.30
CA SER A 81 -1.27 -10.96 6.05
C SER A 81 0.16 -11.12 5.54
N GLU A 82 0.96 -11.99 6.16
CA GLU A 82 2.33 -12.27 5.72
C GLU A 82 2.35 -12.90 4.31
N TYR A 83 1.49 -13.89 4.05
CA TYR A 83 1.34 -14.49 2.73
C TYR A 83 0.99 -13.44 1.67
N ASN A 84 -0.01 -12.62 1.95
CA ASN A 84 -0.47 -11.54 1.06
C ASN A 84 0.56 -10.43 0.88
N LYS A 85 1.56 -10.34 1.76
CA LYS A 85 2.66 -9.37 1.63
C LYS A 85 3.83 -9.94 0.85
N ILE A 86 4.25 -11.17 1.14
CA ILE A 86 5.48 -11.76 0.61
C ILE A 86 5.28 -12.21 -0.84
N ILE A 87 4.23 -12.97 -1.12
CA ILE A 87 4.03 -13.57 -2.45
C ILE A 87 3.82 -12.51 -3.54
N PRO A 88 2.92 -11.51 -3.38
CA PRO A 88 2.74 -10.49 -4.39
C PRO A 88 3.97 -9.59 -4.55
N LYS A 89 4.68 -9.29 -3.46
CA LYS A 89 5.92 -8.51 -3.52
C LYS A 89 7.01 -9.23 -4.30
N ALA A 90 7.24 -10.52 -4.02
CA ALA A 90 8.23 -11.32 -4.73
C ALA A 90 7.90 -11.43 -6.23
N ARG A 91 6.61 -11.64 -6.55
CA ARG A 91 6.14 -11.66 -7.95
C ARG A 91 6.33 -10.32 -8.65
N GLY A 92 6.01 -9.22 -7.96
CA GLY A 92 6.22 -7.86 -8.49
C GLY A 92 7.69 -7.56 -8.76
N GLN A 93 8.58 -7.92 -7.84
CA GLN A 93 10.03 -7.75 -8.02
C GLN A 93 10.59 -8.57 -9.18
N ALA A 94 10.09 -9.80 -9.36
CA ALA A 94 10.48 -10.64 -10.49
C ALA A 94 10.05 -9.99 -11.82
N GLU A 95 8.80 -9.53 -11.91
CA GLU A 95 8.29 -8.87 -13.11
C GLU A 95 9.02 -7.56 -13.40
N GLU A 96 9.25 -6.73 -12.38
CA GLU A 96 10.03 -5.49 -12.47
C GLU A 96 11.44 -5.75 -13.03
N THR A 97 12.10 -6.80 -12.56
CA THR A 97 13.44 -7.19 -13.03
C THR A 97 13.41 -7.57 -14.51
N ILE A 98 12.44 -8.39 -14.92
CA ILE A 98 12.27 -8.82 -16.32
C ILE A 98 11.97 -7.62 -17.22
N GLN A 99 11.07 -6.74 -16.78
CA GLN A 99 10.64 -5.59 -17.55
C GLN A 99 11.76 -4.55 -17.67
N THR A 100 12.54 -4.33 -16.61
CA THR A 100 13.74 -3.48 -16.64
C THR A 100 14.79 -4.04 -17.61
N ALA A 101 15.06 -5.34 -17.56
CA ALA A 101 16.00 -5.99 -18.48
C ALA A 101 15.55 -5.89 -19.94
N THR A 102 14.25 -6.10 -20.20
CA THR A 102 13.66 -6.00 -21.54
C THR A 102 13.68 -4.56 -22.05
N GLY A 103 13.37 -3.60 -21.17
CA GLY A 103 13.47 -2.17 -21.45
C GLY A 103 14.89 -1.76 -21.81
N TYR A 104 15.88 -2.17 -21.00
CA TYR A 104 17.29 -1.92 -21.27
C TYR A 104 17.75 -2.52 -22.60
N ALA A 105 17.39 -3.77 -22.89
CA ALA A 105 17.74 -4.41 -24.16
C ALA A 105 17.15 -3.64 -25.36
N THR A 106 15.88 -3.25 -25.26
CA THR A 106 15.19 -2.48 -26.31
C THR A 106 15.81 -1.10 -26.48
N GLU A 107 16.11 -0.40 -25.39
CA GLU A 107 16.80 0.89 -25.40
C GLU A 107 18.17 0.77 -26.08
N ARG A 108 18.97 -0.24 -25.72
CA ARG A 108 20.29 -0.48 -26.32
C ARG A 108 20.23 -0.71 -27.82
N VAL A 109 19.28 -1.52 -28.28
CA VAL A 109 19.07 -1.78 -29.72
C VAL A 109 18.62 -0.50 -30.42
N ASN A 110 17.64 0.21 -29.88
CA ASN A 110 17.13 1.44 -30.49
C ASN A 110 18.19 2.55 -30.53
N ASN A 111 19.00 2.69 -29.48
CA ASN A 111 20.12 3.64 -29.47
C ASN A 111 21.14 3.29 -30.56
N ALA A 112 21.52 2.00 -30.69
CA ALA A 112 22.44 1.57 -31.76
C ALA A 112 21.85 1.82 -33.17
N LEU A 113 20.56 1.56 -33.37
CA LEU A 113 19.88 1.86 -34.64
C LEU A 113 19.81 3.36 -34.92
N GLY A 114 19.55 4.18 -33.89
CA GLY A 114 19.53 5.64 -34.00
C GLY A 114 20.91 6.22 -34.31
N GLU A 115 21.95 5.73 -33.64
CA GLU A 115 23.33 6.14 -33.87
C GLU A 115 23.80 5.75 -35.27
N THR A 116 23.53 4.53 -35.72
CA THR A 116 23.88 4.08 -37.08
C THR A 116 23.12 4.87 -38.15
N ALA A 117 21.83 5.13 -37.95
CA ALA A 117 21.05 5.97 -38.86
C ALA A 117 21.61 7.41 -38.93
N ARG A 118 21.96 8.00 -37.78
CA ARG A 118 22.59 9.32 -37.70
C ARG A 118 23.96 9.34 -38.38
N PHE A 119 24.78 8.32 -38.17
CA PHE A 119 26.08 8.19 -38.81
C PHE A 119 25.95 8.06 -40.32
N ASN A 120 25.06 7.20 -40.81
CA ASN A 120 24.82 7.03 -42.25
C ASN A 120 24.28 8.32 -42.90
N ALA A 121 23.43 9.07 -42.20
CA ALA A 121 22.99 10.38 -42.67
C ALA A 121 24.16 11.37 -42.80
N LEU A 122 25.02 11.46 -41.77
CA LEU A 122 26.21 12.31 -41.79
C LEU A 122 27.20 11.89 -42.89
N TYR A 123 27.43 10.59 -43.05
CA TYR A 123 28.33 10.04 -44.05
C TYR A 123 27.89 10.40 -45.47
N ARG A 124 26.58 10.33 -45.77
CA ARG A 124 26.03 10.75 -47.07
C ARG A 124 26.30 12.23 -47.36
N GLU A 125 26.20 13.11 -46.38
CA GLU A 125 26.50 14.53 -46.54
C GLU A 125 28.02 14.80 -46.63
N TYR A 126 28.82 14.04 -45.88
CA TYR A 126 30.28 14.11 -45.94
C TYR A 126 30.83 13.79 -47.33
N ILE A 127 30.28 12.77 -48.02
CA ILE A 127 30.67 12.43 -49.39
C ILE A 127 30.40 13.61 -50.35
N LYS A 128 29.29 14.34 -50.16
CA LYS A 128 28.94 15.48 -51.01
C LYS A 128 29.85 16.69 -50.78
N ALA A 129 30.20 16.99 -49.52
CA ALA A 129 30.97 18.18 -49.16
C ALA A 129 31.87 17.93 -47.94
N PRO A 130 33.08 17.37 -48.12
CA PRO A 130 33.92 16.90 -47.01
C PRO A 130 34.47 18.04 -46.14
N GLU A 131 34.93 19.14 -46.74
CA GLU A 131 35.56 20.26 -46.01
C GLU A 131 34.55 21.01 -45.12
N ILE A 132 33.38 21.36 -45.66
CA ILE A 132 32.33 22.06 -44.93
C ILE A 132 31.79 21.19 -43.78
N THR A 133 31.64 19.87 -44.00
CA THR A 133 31.13 18.94 -42.99
C THR A 133 32.10 18.79 -41.81
N LYS A 134 33.41 18.71 -42.06
CA LYS A 134 34.44 18.66 -41.00
C LYS A 134 34.43 19.94 -40.16
N GLN A 135 34.43 21.09 -40.82
CA GLN A 135 34.47 22.38 -40.13
C GLN A 135 33.21 22.59 -39.29
N ARG A 136 32.03 22.23 -39.80
CA ARG A 136 30.78 22.24 -39.04
C ARG A 136 30.83 21.34 -37.81
N LEU A 137 31.28 20.08 -37.97
CA LEU A 137 31.37 19.14 -36.86
C LEU A 137 32.32 19.64 -35.76
N TYR A 138 33.45 20.23 -36.15
CA TYR A 138 34.41 20.83 -35.23
C TYR A 138 33.77 21.97 -34.43
N LEU A 139 33.09 22.90 -35.10
CA LEU A 139 32.42 24.04 -34.45
C LEU A 139 31.28 23.59 -33.53
N GLU A 140 30.45 22.63 -33.95
CA GLU A 140 29.38 22.05 -33.11
C GLU A 140 29.94 21.33 -31.88
N THR A 141 31.06 20.62 -32.03
CA THR A 141 31.72 19.93 -30.91
C THR A 141 32.33 20.94 -29.94
N MET A 142 33.02 21.97 -30.46
CA MET A 142 33.57 23.04 -29.63
C MET A 142 32.46 23.81 -28.89
N GLN A 143 31.34 24.11 -29.54
CA GLN A 143 30.19 24.75 -28.88
C GLN A 143 29.64 23.90 -27.72
N LYS A 144 29.68 22.57 -27.81
CA LYS A 144 29.23 21.68 -26.72
C LYS A 144 30.25 21.51 -25.60
N VAL A 145 31.55 21.56 -25.92
CA VAL A 145 32.64 21.28 -24.97
C VAL A 145 33.09 22.55 -24.24
N ILE A 146 33.12 23.71 -24.91
CA ILE A 146 33.53 24.99 -24.33
C ILE A 146 32.75 25.35 -23.05
N PRO A 147 31.41 25.24 -22.98
CA PRO A 147 30.67 25.52 -21.75
C PRO A 147 30.96 24.53 -20.61
N LYS A 148 31.33 23.29 -20.93
CA LYS A 148 31.64 22.23 -19.95
C LYS A 148 33.04 22.34 -19.37
N LEU A 149 33.95 23.07 -20.03
CA LEU A 149 35.32 23.28 -19.58
C LEU A 149 35.44 24.20 -18.36
N GLY A 150 34.35 24.85 -17.93
CA GLY A 150 34.33 25.77 -16.80
C GLY A 150 35.23 27.00 -17.01
N ASN A 151 35.40 27.82 -15.98
CA ASN A 151 36.29 28.97 -16.00
C ASN A 151 37.75 28.51 -15.90
N LYS A 152 38.32 28.01 -17.00
CA LYS A 152 39.74 27.65 -17.04
C LYS A 152 40.56 28.90 -17.35
N ILE A 153 41.30 29.38 -16.35
CA ILE A 153 42.28 30.46 -16.51
C ILE A 153 43.50 29.85 -17.21
N ILE A 154 43.75 30.27 -18.44
CA ILE A 154 44.99 29.95 -19.17
C ILE A 154 45.95 31.11 -18.89
N THR A 155 46.99 30.87 -18.11
CA THR A 155 48.05 31.85 -17.82
C THR A 155 49.29 31.50 -18.64
N ASP A 156 49.89 32.51 -19.26
CA ASP A 156 51.21 32.42 -19.91
C ASP A 156 52.31 32.19 -18.86
N GLU A 157 53.36 31.43 -19.21
CA GLU A 157 54.48 31.09 -18.29
C GLU A 157 55.21 32.34 -17.76
N LYS A 158 55.08 33.48 -18.44
CA LYS A 158 55.50 34.80 -17.96
C LYS A 158 54.27 35.59 -17.52
N GLY A 159 53.76 35.23 -16.34
CA GLY A 159 52.55 35.84 -15.79
C GLY A 159 52.61 37.35 -15.76
N ASN A 160 51.73 38.03 -16.53
CA ASN A 160 51.05 39.26 -16.10
C ASN A 160 50.01 39.79 -17.11
N ASN A 161 49.11 38.95 -17.65
CA ASN A 161 47.86 39.50 -18.17
C ASN A 161 46.77 38.42 -18.30
N VAL A 162 45.90 38.37 -17.31
CA VAL A 162 44.59 37.71 -17.42
C VAL A 162 43.71 38.59 -18.30
N LEU A 163 43.59 38.24 -19.59
CA LEU A 163 42.54 38.80 -20.43
C LEU A 163 41.22 38.09 -20.07
N PRO A 164 40.21 38.81 -19.55
CA PRO A 164 38.92 38.22 -19.23
C PRO A 164 38.22 37.87 -20.55
N LEU A 165 38.23 36.59 -20.91
CA LEU A 165 37.39 36.11 -22.02
C LEU A 165 35.94 36.08 -21.55
N LEU A 166 35.17 37.00 -22.12
CA LEU A 166 33.70 37.09 -22.16
C LEU A 166 32.95 36.43 -21.00
N GLN A 167 32.56 37.25 -20.02
CA GLN A 167 31.54 36.92 -19.03
C GLN A 167 30.17 36.73 -19.71
N MET A 168 29.90 35.55 -20.26
CA MET A 168 28.53 35.16 -20.59
C MET A 168 27.82 34.76 -19.29
N GLN A 169 27.32 35.75 -18.57
CA GLN A 169 26.27 35.54 -17.57
C GLN A 169 24.99 35.13 -18.30
N THR A 170 24.84 33.85 -18.63
CA THR A 170 23.52 33.27 -18.90
C THR A 170 22.81 33.08 -17.57
N LYS A 171 22.09 34.13 -17.19
CA LYS A 171 21.07 34.15 -16.15
C LYS A 171 19.93 33.23 -16.60
N ASN A 172 19.85 32.03 -16.04
CA ASN A 172 18.72 31.13 -16.28
C ASN A 172 17.50 31.62 -15.47
N LEU A 173 16.41 31.91 -16.19
CA LEU A 173 15.02 31.76 -15.76
C LEU A 173 14.56 30.36 -16.16
#